data_AF-A0A172WIZ3-F1
#
_entry.id   AF-A0A172WIZ3-F1
#
_cell.length_a   1.000
_cell.length_b   1.000
_cell.length_c   1.000
_cell.angle_alpha   90.00
_cell.angle_beta   90.00
_cell.angle_gamma   90.00
#
_symmetry.space_group_name_H-M   'P 1'
#
loop_
_entity.id
_entity.type
_entity.pdbx_description
1 polymer ?
#
loop_
_entity_poly.entity_id
_entity_poly.type
_entity_poly.pdbx_seq_one_letter_code
_entity_poly.pdbx_strand_id
1 'polypeptide(L)'
;MGELFSENNLISFALLVEGYSLTKNEFPHKALNAKGHTLFKFSYSGLTGSEKVRFIYSLRGRKGGKGILKKLNAVELAAGVVLVPVHATFEFRAFLTRWRIEYEYAPPIMGEFFREVPSLA
;
A
#
# COMPACT_ATOMS: atom_id res chain seq x y z
N MET A 1 -12.05 -19.85 17.55
CA MET A 1 -12.81 -18.60 17.33
C MET A 1 -12.57 -17.57 18.42
N GLY A 2 -12.55 -17.93 19.71
CA GLY A 2 -12.31 -16.97 20.80
C GLY A 2 -10.98 -16.20 20.71
N GLU A 3 -9.89 -16.86 20.28
CA GLU A 3 -8.59 -16.18 20.10
C GLU A 3 -8.60 -15.17 18.96
N LEU A 4 -9.28 -15.45 17.84
CA LEU A 4 -9.32 -14.58 16.67
C LEU A 4 -9.93 -13.20 16.97
N PHE A 5 -10.84 -13.13 17.94
CA PHE A 5 -11.59 -11.94 18.32
C PHE A 5 -11.35 -11.54 19.79
N SER A 6 -10.26 -12.00 20.40
CA SER A 6 -9.90 -11.59 21.76
C SER A 6 -9.51 -10.12 21.77
N GLU A 7 -9.78 -9.44 22.88
CA GLU A 7 -9.31 -8.07 23.11
C GLU A 7 -7.78 -8.01 22.92
N ASN A 8 -7.30 -6.95 22.25
CA ASN A 8 -5.91 -6.73 21.84
C ASN A 8 -5.34 -7.65 20.75
N ASN A 9 -6.16 -8.42 20.02
CA ASN A 9 -5.66 -9.22 18.91
C ASN A 9 -5.70 -8.49 17.56
N LEU A 10 -4.52 -8.11 17.05
CA LEU A 10 -4.32 -7.50 15.72
C LEU A 10 -4.71 -8.41 14.55
N ILE A 11 -4.89 -9.72 14.78
CA ILE A 11 -5.30 -10.68 13.75
C ILE A 11 -6.70 -10.35 13.20
N SER A 12 -7.65 -9.98 14.07
CA SER A 12 -8.99 -9.57 13.65
C SER A 12 -8.95 -8.37 12.69
N PHE A 13 -8.09 -7.40 13.00
CA PHE A 13 -7.86 -6.21 12.20
C PHE A 13 -7.16 -6.53 10.87
N ALA A 14 -6.14 -7.39 10.87
CA ALA A 14 -5.49 -7.86 9.65
C ALA A 14 -6.48 -8.60 8.74
N LEU A 15 -7.34 -9.46 9.30
CA LEU A 15 -8.41 -10.13 8.55
C LEU A 15 -9.44 -9.16 7.98
N LEU A 16 -9.76 -8.09 8.72
CA LEU A 16 -10.68 -7.06 8.24
C LEU A 16 -10.10 -6.28 7.05
N VAL A 17 -8.80 -5.96 7.09
CA VAL A 17 -8.13 -5.18 6.03
C VAL A 17 -7.79 -6.05 4.82
N GLU A 18 -7.13 -7.17 5.05
CA GLU A 18 -6.48 -7.99 4.02
C GLU A 18 -7.26 -9.26 3.67
N GLY A 19 -8.14 -9.72 4.56
CA GLY A 19 -8.90 -10.94 4.34
C GLY A 19 -9.82 -10.85 3.14
N TYR A 20 -10.01 -11.97 2.44
CA TYR A 20 -10.92 -12.07 1.30
C TYR A 20 -12.00 -13.11 1.60
N SER A 21 -13.27 -12.72 1.51
CA SER A 21 -14.39 -13.62 1.70
C SER A 21 -14.61 -14.45 0.44
N LEU A 22 -14.43 -15.77 0.54
CA LEU A 22 -14.69 -16.70 -0.57
C LEU A 22 -16.19 -16.87 -0.84
N THR A 23 -17.03 -16.80 0.18
CA THR A 23 -18.49 -16.96 0.04
C THR A 23 -19.15 -15.72 -0.56
N LYS A 24 -18.61 -14.53 -0.27
CA LYS A 24 -19.11 -13.26 -0.81
C LYS A 24 -18.32 -12.75 -2.02
N ASN A 25 -17.20 -13.39 -2.36
CA ASN A 25 -16.28 -12.98 -3.41
C ASN A 25 -15.84 -11.49 -3.31
N GLU A 26 -15.63 -11.02 -2.07
CA GLU A 26 -15.29 -9.62 -1.79
C GLU A 26 -14.46 -9.48 -0.52
N PHE A 27 -13.82 -8.32 -0.35
CA PHE A 27 -13.08 -7.98 0.87
C PHE A 27 -14.03 -7.47 1.98
N PRO A 28 -13.90 -7.91 3.25
CA PRO A 28 -14.75 -7.48 4.36
C PRO A 28 -14.79 -5.97 4.59
N HIS A 29 -13.67 -5.25 4.40
CA HIS A 29 -13.62 -3.79 4.54
C HIS A 29 -14.59 -3.05 3.62
N LYS A 30 -15.03 -3.66 2.50
CA LYS A 30 -16.04 -3.06 1.62
C LYS A 30 -17.40 -2.90 2.32
N ALA A 31 -17.77 -3.81 3.21
CA ALA A 31 -19.00 -3.71 3.99
C ALA A 31 -18.99 -2.52 4.97
N LEU A 32 -17.82 -1.97 5.27
CA LEU A 32 -17.64 -0.79 6.11
C LEU A 32 -17.48 0.50 5.30
N ASN A 33 -17.65 0.45 3.97
CA ASN A 33 -17.28 1.54 3.05
C ASN A 33 -15.83 2.02 3.24
N ALA A 34 -14.94 1.13 3.73
CA ALA A 34 -13.53 1.42 3.91
C ALA A 34 -12.74 0.96 2.69
N LYS A 35 -11.54 1.52 2.50
CA LYS A 35 -10.62 1.09 1.42
C LYS A 35 -9.40 0.41 2.03
N GLY A 36 -9.24 -0.89 1.76
CA GLY A 36 -8.06 -1.63 2.17
C GLY A 36 -6.81 -1.15 1.42
N HIS A 37 -5.80 -0.75 2.18
CA HIS A 37 -4.48 -0.41 1.67
C HIS A 37 -3.41 -1.11 2.51
N THR A 38 -2.19 -1.12 1.99
CA THR A 38 -0.97 -1.46 2.72
C THR A 38 -0.02 -0.27 2.60
N LEU A 39 0.42 0.24 3.74
CA LEU A 39 1.43 1.30 3.82
C LEU A 39 2.80 0.63 3.83
N PHE A 40 3.68 1.03 2.92
CA PHE A 40 5.06 0.61 2.85
C PHE A 40 5.97 1.75 3.25
N LYS A 41 6.99 1.44 4.06
CA LYS A 41 8.11 2.32 4.38
C LYS A 41 9.40 1.62 3.99
N PHE A 42 10.21 2.24 3.15
CA PHE A 42 11.45 1.66 2.63
C PHE A 42 12.52 2.71 2.40
N SER A 43 13.77 2.27 2.38
CA SER A 43 14.90 3.12 2.00
C SER A 43 15.64 2.54 0.81
N TYR A 44 15.94 3.39 -0.16
CA TYR A 44 16.82 3.08 -1.28
C TYR A 44 18.19 3.78 -1.13
N SER A 45 18.55 4.17 0.10
CA SER A 45 19.84 4.80 0.40
C SER A 45 21.04 3.88 0.13
N GLY A 46 20.87 2.57 0.28
CA GLY A 46 21.89 1.54 0.02
C GLY A 46 22.18 1.30 -1.47
N LEU A 47 21.37 1.83 -2.38
CA LEU A 47 21.63 1.72 -3.82
C LEU A 47 22.75 2.69 -4.26
N THR A 48 23.58 2.28 -5.22
CA THR A 48 24.57 3.17 -5.87
C THR A 48 23.87 4.31 -6.64
N GLY A 49 24.61 5.36 -7.00
CA GLY A 49 24.05 6.51 -7.72
C GLY A 49 23.27 6.12 -8.99
N SER A 50 23.84 5.26 -9.83
CA SER A 50 23.18 4.77 -11.04
C SER A 50 21.99 3.86 -10.73
N GLU A 51 22.06 3.02 -9.69
CA GLU A 51 20.93 2.17 -9.27
C GLU A 51 19.77 2.99 -8.73
N LYS A 52 20.03 4.02 -7.91
CA LYS A 52 19.00 4.95 -7.42
C LYS A 52 18.23 5.58 -8.56
N VAL A 53 18.92 6.05 -9.59
CA VAL A 53 18.27 6.63 -10.78
C VAL A 53 17.37 5.61 -11.47
N ARG A 54 17.86 4.38 -11.69
CA ARG A 54 17.06 3.31 -12.33
C ARG A 54 15.87 2.88 -11.46
N PHE A 55 16.05 2.82 -10.15
CA PHE A 55 14.99 2.51 -9.19
C PHE A 55 13.89 3.56 -9.26
N ILE A 56 14.25 4.85 -9.19
CA ILE A 56 13.28 5.96 -9.25
C ILE A 56 12.52 5.96 -10.58
N TYR A 57 13.19 5.68 -11.71
CA TYR A 57 12.51 5.53 -13.00
C TYR A 57 11.57 4.32 -13.05
N SER A 58 11.91 3.21 -12.37
CA SER A 58 11.03 2.04 -12.29
C SER A 58 9.85 2.27 -11.34
N LEU A 59 10.07 3.04 -10.27
CA LEU A 59 9.08 3.42 -9.27
C LEU A 59 8.05 4.39 -9.85
N ARG A 60 8.52 5.54 -10.36
CA ARG A 60 7.68 6.67 -10.81
C ARG A 60 7.41 6.69 -12.31
N GLY A 61 8.26 6.06 -13.10
CA GLY A 61 8.24 6.14 -14.56
C GLY A 61 9.22 7.18 -15.10
N ARG A 62 9.36 7.23 -16.43
CA ARG A 62 10.21 8.20 -17.15
C ARG A 62 9.63 8.48 -18.54
N LYS A 63 9.66 9.75 -18.98
CA LYS A 63 9.32 10.17 -20.37
C LYS A 63 8.04 9.52 -20.92
N GLY A 64 6.95 9.54 -20.16
CA GLY A 64 5.66 8.97 -20.56
C GLY A 64 5.45 7.48 -20.21
N GLY A 65 6.51 6.75 -19.84
CA GLY A 65 6.39 5.39 -19.32
C GLY A 65 5.77 5.36 -17.91
N LYS A 66 4.84 4.44 -17.67
CA LYS A 66 4.21 4.23 -16.35
C LYS A 66 5.16 3.44 -15.43
N GLY A 67 5.59 4.05 -14.32
CA GLY A 67 6.25 3.34 -13.23
C GLY A 67 5.29 2.43 -12.46
N ILE A 68 5.83 1.62 -11.56
CA ILE A 68 5.00 0.66 -10.79
C ILE A 68 3.92 1.36 -9.96
N LEU A 69 4.19 2.56 -9.42
CA LEU A 69 3.18 3.29 -8.64
C LEU A 69 1.91 3.55 -9.46
N LYS A 70 2.07 4.00 -10.71
CA LYS A 70 0.96 4.26 -11.61
C LYS A 70 0.29 2.99 -12.13
N LYS A 71 1.03 1.87 -12.23
CA LYS A 71 0.47 0.56 -12.63
C LYS A 71 -0.43 -0.02 -11.55
N LEU A 72 -0.02 0.10 -10.29
CA LEU A 72 -0.72 -0.46 -9.13
C LEU A 72 -1.76 0.50 -8.53
N ASN A 73 -1.93 1.69 -9.11
CA ASN A 73 -2.72 2.76 -8.52
C ASN A 73 -2.30 3.09 -7.07
N ALA A 74 -0.99 3.02 -6.82
CA ALA A 74 -0.37 3.33 -5.53
C ALA A 74 0.01 4.80 -5.45
N VAL A 75 -0.04 5.34 -4.23
CA VAL A 75 0.22 6.76 -3.94
C VAL A 75 1.50 6.87 -3.14
N GLU A 76 2.46 7.63 -3.64
CA GLU A 76 3.64 8.01 -2.85
C GLU A 76 3.27 9.17 -1.93
N LEU A 77 3.33 8.94 -0.62
CA LEU A 77 2.99 9.94 0.40
C LEU A 77 4.21 10.80 0.77
N ALA A 78 5.40 10.18 0.76
CA ALA A 78 6.69 10.82 0.95
C ALA A 78 7.78 9.95 0.30
N ALA A 79 9.01 10.47 0.23
CA ALA A 79 10.13 9.67 -0.25
C ALA A 79 10.27 8.37 0.57
N GLY A 80 10.15 7.23 -0.10
CA GLY A 80 10.22 5.92 0.57
C GLY A 80 8.97 5.53 1.36
N VAL A 81 7.87 6.30 1.26
CA VAL A 81 6.59 5.98 1.91
C VAL A 81 5.49 5.91 0.87
N VAL A 82 4.92 4.72 0.67
CA VAL A 82 3.96 4.44 -0.40
C VAL A 82 2.73 3.73 0.16
N LEU A 83 1.55 4.23 -0.18
CA LEU A 83 0.27 3.61 0.07
C LEU A 83 -0.15 2.79 -1.16
N VAL A 84 -0.30 1.48 -0.99
CA VAL A 84 -0.63 0.54 -2.07
C VAL A 84 -2.02 -0.02 -1.83
N PRO A 85 -2.91 -0.12 -2.82
CA PRO A 85 -4.17 -0.84 -2.67
C PRO A 85 -3.93 -2.29 -2.23
N VAL A 86 -4.73 -2.81 -1.29
CA VAL A 86 -4.44 -4.12 -0.65
C VAL A 86 -4.34 -5.29 -1.64
N HIS A 87 -5.09 -5.23 -2.74
CA HIS A 87 -5.05 -6.25 -3.79
C HIS A 87 -3.72 -6.26 -4.59
N ALA A 88 -2.93 -5.18 -4.53
CA ALA A 88 -1.67 -5.01 -5.22
C ALA A 88 -0.44 -5.16 -4.29
N THR A 89 -0.66 -5.48 -3.01
CA THR A 89 0.38 -5.58 -1.98
C THR A 89 1.48 -6.59 -2.34
N PHE A 90 1.11 -7.76 -2.85
CA PHE A 90 2.08 -8.79 -3.25
C PHE A 90 2.94 -8.35 -4.44
N GLU A 91 2.37 -7.64 -5.41
CA GLU A 91 3.11 -7.16 -6.58
C GLU A 91 4.11 -6.06 -6.18
N PHE A 92 3.71 -5.13 -5.32
CA PHE A 92 4.63 -4.10 -4.82
C PHE A 92 5.74 -4.68 -3.96
N ARG A 93 5.43 -5.71 -3.15
CA ARG A 93 6.44 -6.48 -2.40
C ARG A 93 7.48 -7.09 -3.33
N ALA A 94 7.03 -7.82 -4.35
CA ALA A 94 7.92 -8.46 -5.32
C ALA A 94 8.83 -7.45 -6.02
N PHE A 95 8.33 -6.25 -6.30
CA PHE A 95 9.12 -5.15 -6.84
C PHE A 95 10.24 -4.72 -5.88
N LEU A 96 9.95 -4.45 -4.61
CA LEU A 96 10.98 -4.07 -3.63
C LEU A 96 12.02 -5.17 -3.44
N THR A 97 11.58 -6.44 -3.37
CA THR A 97 12.47 -7.60 -3.28
C THR A 97 13.40 -7.71 -4.48
N ARG A 98 12.92 -7.48 -5.71
CA ARG A 98 13.76 -7.49 -6.92
C ARG A 98 14.86 -6.43 -6.87
N TRP A 99 14.59 -5.30 -6.23
CA TRP A 99 15.56 -4.23 -6.01
C TRP A 99 16.45 -4.44 -4.78
N ARG A 100 16.25 -5.54 -4.04
CA ARG A 100 16.93 -5.82 -2.76
C ARG A 100 16.79 -4.66 -1.77
N ILE A 101 15.59 -4.05 -1.76
CA ILE A 101 15.25 -2.97 -0.84
C ILE A 101 14.57 -3.58 0.38
N GLU A 102 15.11 -3.26 1.56
CA GLU A 102 14.47 -3.56 2.83
C GLU A 102 13.28 -2.61 3.05
N TYR A 103 12.19 -3.16 3.60
CA TYR A 103 10.97 -2.41 3.83
C TYR A 103 10.22 -2.94 5.04
N GLU A 104 9.51 -2.02 5.70
CA GLU A 104 8.45 -2.29 6.67
C GLU A 104 7.11 -2.08 5.96
N TYR A 105 6.08 -2.80 6.41
CA TYR A 105 4.73 -2.57 5.92
C TYR A 105 3.71 -2.79 7.04
N ALA A 106 2.60 -2.07 6.94
CA ALA A 106 1.46 -2.24 7.84
C ALA A 106 0.15 -2.04 7.06
N PRO A 107 -0.92 -2.77 7.41
CA PRO A 107 -2.25 -2.52 6.86
C PRO A 107 -2.93 -1.35 7.61
N PRO A 108 -3.14 -0.16 7.03
CA PRO A 108 -4.05 0.82 7.60
C PRO A 108 -5.53 0.51 7.28
N ILE A 109 -6.44 0.80 8.21
CA ILE A 109 -7.85 1.05 7.89
C ILE A 109 -8.01 2.54 7.68
N MET A 110 -8.45 2.91 6.48
CA MET A 110 -8.81 4.28 6.16
C MET A 110 -10.29 4.31 5.79
N GLY A 111 -11.02 5.23 6.44
CA GLY A 111 -12.36 5.62 6.01
C GLY A 111 -12.31 6.40 4.69
N GLU A 112 -13.46 6.84 4.21
CA GLU A 112 -13.50 7.70 3.03
C GLU A 112 -12.89 9.07 3.31
N PHE A 113 -12.02 9.53 2.42
CA PHE A 113 -11.48 10.88 2.48
C PHE A 113 -12.50 11.86 1.91
N PHE A 114 -12.99 12.77 2.74
CA PHE A 114 -13.72 13.95 2.28
C PHE A 114 -12.70 15.03 1.90
N ARG A 115 -12.82 15.56 0.69
CA ARG A 115 -11.97 16.65 0.22
C ARG A 115 -12.66 17.96 0.54
N GLU A 116 -12.20 18.65 1.58
CA GLU A 116 -12.59 20.03 1.79
C GLU A 116 -11.84 20.90 0.78
N VAL A 117 -12.60 21.58 -0.08
CA VAL A 117 -12.07 22.66 -0.93
C VAL A 117 -12.43 23.95 -0.20
N PRO A 118 -11.47 24.68 0.37
CA PRO A 118 -11.76 25.95 1.01
C PRO A 118 -12.43 26.88 0.00
N SER A 119 -13.60 27.42 0.34
CA SER A 119 -14.18 28.52 -0.41
C SER A 119 -13.20 29.70 -0.33
N LEU A 120 -12.77 30.21 -1.47
CA LEU A 120 -12.08 31.49 -1.54
C LEU A 120 -13.05 32.56 -1.02
N ALA A 121 -12.78 33.06 0.19
CA ALA A 121 -13.44 34.22 0.77
C ALA A 121 -12.79 35.51 0.27
#